data_AF-A0A660UZV1-F1
#
_entry.id   AF-A0A660UZV1-F1
#
_cell.length_a   1.000
_cell.length_b   1.000
_cell.length_c   1.000
_cell.angle_alpha   90.00
_cell.angle_beta   90.00
_cell.angle_gamma   90.00
#
_symmetry.space_group_name_H-M   'P 1'
#
loop_
_entity.id
_entity.type
_entity.pdbx_description
1 polymer ?
#
loop_
_entity_poly.entity_id
_entity_poly.type
_entity_poly.pdbx_seq_one_letter_code
_entity_poly.pdbx_strand_id
1 'polypeptide(L)'
;MNQISFSTPFYLNKDKENGDPSLLKYLQDKSHFSFISEDSWDLIDKLKLDNDDKDDFRFLHDKLLNLWPLILTDALQELKRHDQEEYDSAVPNMDNFFDPASLGSTELKEVLEGFSEFEGMMYGASPSNYRDHIAHSFRVWIIGHGILKECFKEKLSLRVKNEFNDTINAENNELQCMWAMIALCHDIGYPLSHIERINQKARDTLKKQGLMHEGDLRFSFSSQLQPFHNTIIQLMSSDPVQFKNGGAEFFTHLRNKYYLKYLKSYDKLNHGIISCLLMSKALVYFLESDFSHDSRKALGHRDIKQFVIRREILRAIADHTCPDIYHLTFNNLSILLYFVDEIQCWGRPTLEESQHEASNIEEGFATIDKFEENKINITITTKDEMWDVKQQKGVLHQILKIRKMLRLAFETPKHLDRELCFKVCNKSKQYLSIEFKDKNLQLFHHKFSVEEVFGSVLKLKKQIEEKPLS
;
A
#
# COMPACT_ATOMS: atom_id res chain seq x y z
N MET A 1 -18.33 26.20 -24.39
CA MET A 1 -18.19 24.75 -24.14
C MET A 1 -18.19 24.56 -22.65
N ASN A 2 -18.94 23.58 -22.13
CA ASN A 2 -19.32 23.58 -20.73
C ASN A 2 -18.17 23.05 -19.85
N GLN A 3 -17.78 23.82 -18.84
CA GLN A 3 -17.02 23.28 -17.72
C GLN A 3 -17.94 22.34 -16.94
N ILE A 4 -17.63 21.04 -16.94
CA ILE A 4 -18.29 20.09 -16.05
C ILE A 4 -17.42 19.98 -14.80
N SER A 5 -17.85 20.67 -13.74
CA SER A 5 -17.27 20.52 -12.40
C SER A 5 -17.78 19.22 -11.78
N PHE A 6 -16.91 18.22 -11.67
CA PHE A 6 -17.21 16.99 -10.94
C PHE A 6 -16.89 17.15 -9.45
N SER A 7 -17.69 16.54 -8.60
CA SER A 7 -17.54 16.54 -7.14
C SER A 7 -17.87 15.16 -6.59
N THR A 8 -17.10 14.73 -5.58
CA THR A 8 -17.24 13.52 -4.75
C THR A 8 -16.89 12.16 -5.37
N PRO A 9 -16.47 11.18 -4.54
CA PRO A 9 -16.20 11.27 -3.11
C PRO A 9 -14.70 11.17 -2.77
N PHE A 10 -14.07 12.31 -2.49
CA PHE A 10 -13.20 12.45 -1.32
C PHE A 10 -13.23 13.88 -0.77
N TYR A 11 -14.37 14.25 -0.16
CA TYR A 11 -14.40 15.38 0.76
C TYR A 11 -13.97 14.94 2.14
N LEU A 12 -12.66 14.89 2.36
CA LEU A 12 -12.09 15.08 3.68
C LEU A 12 -12.24 16.58 4.05
N ASN A 13 -13.50 16.90 4.34
CA ASN A 13 -14.10 18.06 4.99
C ASN A 13 -13.50 19.47 4.85
N LYS A 14 -14.31 20.36 4.28
CA LYS A 14 -14.20 21.83 4.43
C LYS A 14 -14.93 22.38 5.66
N ASP A 15 -15.90 21.61 6.18
CA ASP A 15 -16.71 21.92 7.36
C ASP A 15 -16.54 20.78 8.38
N LYS A 16 -17.00 20.96 9.62
CA LYS A 16 -16.67 20.03 10.72
C LYS A 16 -17.49 18.73 10.67
N GLU A 17 -16.96 17.71 11.35
CA GLU A 17 -17.58 16.41 11.68
C GLU A 17 -17.72 15.35 10.57
N ASN A 18 -17.60 14.07 10.96
CA ASN A 18 -17.59 12.83 10.15
C ASN A 18 -16.26 12.46 9.47
N GLY A 19 -15.43 11.70 10.19
CA GLY A 19 -14.31 10.92 9.63
C GLY A 19 -14.79 9.53 9.19
N ASP A 20 -14.50 8.51 9.99
CA ASP A 20 -14.87 7.11 9.74
C ASP A 20 -16.35 6.82 9.44
N PRO A 21 -17.37 7.56 9.95
CA PRO A 21 -18.76 7.37 9.54
C PRO A 21 -18.99 7.53 8.04
N SER A 22 -18.18 8.38 7.38
CA SER A 22 -18.22 8.53 5.92
C SER A 22 -17.66 7.30 5.20
N LEU A 23 -16.63 6.66 5.76
CA LEU A 23 -16.03 5.43 5.24
C LEU A 23 -16.96 4.22 5.48
N LEU A 24 -17.63 4.14 6.64
CA LEU A 24 -18.64 3.12 6.90
C LEU A 24 -19.82 3.25 5.93
N LYS A 25 -20.33 4.47 5.73
CA LYS A 25 -21.41 4.72 4.77
C LYS A 25 -21.01 4.37 3.33
N TYR A 26 -19.77 4.62 2.94
CA TYR A 26 -19.25 4.20 1.63
C TYR A 26 -19.16 2.67 1.52
N LEU A 27 -18.65 2.01 2.57
CA LEU A 27 -18.58 0.54 2.63
C LEU A 27 -19.96 -0.11 2.54
N GLN A 28 -21.00 0.49 3.13
CA GLN A 28 -22.38 -0.02 3.14
C GLN A 28 -23.20 0.26 1.87
N ASP A 29 -22.65 0.98 0.88
CA ASP A 29 -23.32 1.14 -0.42
C ASP A 29 -22.91 0.01 -1.38
N LYS A 30 -23.81 -0.98 -1.56
CA LYS A 30 -23.59 -2.13 -2.45
C LYS A 30 -23.28 -1.74 -3.91
N SER A 31 -23.56 -0.52 -4.35
CA SER A 31 -23.19 -0.04 -5.69
C SER A 31 -21.70 0.30 -5.84
N HIS A 32 -20.93 0.38 -4.75
CA HIS A 32 -19.50 0.63 -4.80
C HIS A 32 -18.67 -0.62 -5.12
N PHE A 33 -19.05 -1.82 -4.66
CA PHE A 33 -18.25 -3.05 -4.72
C PHE A 33 -19.01 -4.18 -5.44
N SER A 34 -18.51 -4.66 -6.57
CA SER A 34 -19.22 -5.63 -7.42
C SER A 34 -18.94 -7.11 -7.13
N PHE A 35 -17.89 -7.41 -6.35
CA PHE A 35 -17.41 -8.78 -6.09
C PHE A 35 -17.82 -9.36 -4.73
N ILE A 36 -18.32 -8.52 -3.81
CA ILE A 36 -18.61 -8.91 -2.41
C ILE A 36 -19.87 -9.80 -2.36
N SER A 37 -19.77 -10.94 -1.66
CA SER A 37 -20.86 -11.91 -1.51
C SER A 37 -21.94 -11.44 -0.53
N GLU A 38 -23.14 -12.03 -0.61
CA GLU A 38 -24.21 -11.66 0.32
C GLU A 38 -23.88 -12.04 1.78
N ASP A 39 -23.07 -13.08 2.04
CA ASP A 39 -22.60 -13.43 3.39
C ASP A 39 -21.67 -12.35 3.97
N SER A 40 -20.77 -11.80 3.15
CA SER A 40 -19.95 -10.63 3.52
C SER A 40 -20.79 -9.38 3.73
N TRP A 41 -21.77 -9.12 2.86
CA TRP A 41 -22.72 -8.02 3.03
C TRP A 41 -23.52 -8.14 4.31
N ASP A 42 -23.93 -9.35 4.68
CA ASP A 42 -24.69 -9.60 5.90
C ASP A 42 -23.87 -9.19 7.14
N LEU A 43 -22.53 -9.21 7.11
CA LEU A 43 -21.70 -8.61 8.16
C LEU A 43 -21.50 -7.10 7.99
N ILE A 44 -21.32 -6.59 6.78
CA ILE A 44 -21.18 -5.14 6.50
C ILE A 44 -22.41 -4.35 6.97
N ASP A 45 -23.62 -4.85 6.71
CA ASP A 45 -24.89 -4.22 7.12
C ASP A 45 -25.11 -4.28 8.65
N LYS A 46 -24.37 -5.16 9.35
CA LYS A 46 -24.31 -5.24 10.82
C LYS A 46 -23.22 -4.35 11.44
N LEU A 47 -22.32 -3.75 10.64
CA LEU A 47 -21.36 -2.76 11.14
C LEU A 47 -22.06 -1.45 11.53
N LYS A 48 -21.82 -1.01 12.77
CA LYS A 48 -22.32 0.23 13.34
C LYS A 48 -21.28 0.77 14.32
N LEU A 49 -20.94 2.04 14.18
CA LEU A 49 -20.21 2.81 15.18
C LEU A 49 -21.18 3.16 16.32
N ASP A 50 -20.67 3.24 17.54
CA ASP A 50 -21.46 3.60 18.72
C ASP A 50 -21.46 5.12 18.91
N ASN A 51 -22.63 5.70 19.22
CA ASN A 51 -22.87 7.15 19.25
C ASN A 51 -22.14 7.92 20.37
N ASP A 52 -21.33 7.27 21.20
CA ASP A 52 -20.67 7.86 22.38
C ASP A 52 -19.35 8.60 22.01
N ASP A 53 -19.49 9.71 21.26
CA ASP A 53 -18.44 10.69 20.91
C ASP A 53 -17.17 10.15 20.21
N LYS A 54 -17.15 8.87 19.80
CA LYS A 54 -15.94 8.16 19.32
C LYS A 54 -16.21 7.32 18.08
N ASP A 55 -16.71 7.97 17.05
CA ASP A 55 -16.86 7.47 15.68
C ASP A 55 -15.51 7.01 15.07
N ASP A 56 -15.06 5.80 15.41
CA ASP A 56 -13.75 5.26 15.03
C ASP A 56 -13.81 3.74 14.77
N PHE A 57 -13.29 3.30 13.62
CA PHE A 57 -13.21 1.88 13.22
C PHE A 57 -12.42 1.01 14.23
N ARG A 58 -11.61 1.58 15.13
CA ARG A 58 -10.96 0.85 16.24
C ARG A 58 -11.97 0.12 17.13
N PHE A 59 -13.18 0.67 17.31
CA PHE A 59 -14.25 0.00 18.08
C PHE A 59 -14.97 -1.10 17.28
N LEU A 60 -14.61 -1.29 16.00
CA LEU A 60 -15.10 -2.37 15.16
C LEU A 60 -14.10 -3.54 15.04
N HIS A 61 -12.96 -3.53 15.76
CA HIS A 61 -11.87 -4.52 15.62
C HIS A 61 -12.35 -5.96 15.40
N ASP A 62 -13.09 -6.52 16.37
CA ASP A 62 -13.58 -7.92 16.31
C ASP A 62 -14.51 -8.17 15.12
N LYS A 63 -15.30 -7.18 14.71
CA LYS A 63 -16.21 -7.28 13.56
C LYS A 63 -15.42 -7.25 12.25
N LEU A 64 -14.43 -6.35 12.15
CA LEU A 64 -13.55 -6.23 10.99
C LEU A 64 -12.63 -7.43 10.84
N LEU A 65 -12.09 -7.97 11.93
CA LEU A 65 -11.23 -9.16 11.95
C LEU A 65 -11.95 -10.43 11.47
N ASN A 66 -13.27 -10.51 11.69
CA ASN A 66 -14.10 -11.60 11.16
C ASN A 66 -14.62 -11.33 9.73
N LEU A 67 -14.79 -10.07 9.32
CA LEU A 67 -15.11 -9.69 7.93
C LEU A 67 -13.91 -9.83 6.99
N TRP A 68 -12.69 -9.56 7.47
CA TRP A 68 -11.44 -9.56 6.71
C TRP A 68 -11.20 -10.82 5.85
N PRO A 69 -11.29 -12.06 6.39
CA PRO A 69 -11.08 -13.27 5.58
C PRO A 69 -12.22 -13.51 4.57
N LEU A 70 -13.44 -13.00 4.81
CA LEU A 70 -14.57 -13.14 3.87
C LEU A 70 -14.36 -12.24 2.64
N ILE A 71 -13.96 -10.97 2.83
CA ILE A 71 -13.66 -10.07 1.71
C ILE A 71 -12.49 -10.59 0.86
N LEU A 72 -11.49 -11.23 1.47
CA LEU A 72 -10.44 -11.91 0.72
C LEU A 72 -10.95 -13.17 0.00
N THR A 73 -11.84 -13.95 0.62
CA THR A 73 -12.47 -15.12 0.00
C THR A 73 -13.28 -14.71 -1.23
N ASP A 74 -14.11 -13.68 -1.12
CA ASP A 74 -14.88 -13.09 -2.22
C ASP A 74 -13.97 -12.65 -3.38
N ALA A 75 -12.91 -11.88 -3.06
CA ALA A 75 -11.95 -11.39 -4.04
C ALA A 75 -11.18 -12.53 -4.73
N LEU A 76 -10.84 -13.59 -4.00
CA LEU A 76 -10.19 -14.78 -4.55
C LEU A 76 -11.15 -15.57 -5.45
N GLN A 77 -12.40 -15.79 -5.03
CA GLN A 77 -13.39 -16.51 -5.84
C GLN A 77 -13.65 -15.79 -7.17
N GLU A 78 -13.81 -14.46 -7.15
CA GLU A 78 -13.96 -13.68 -8.39
C GLU A 78 -12.69 -13.73 -9.25
N LEU A 79 -11.48 -13.63 -8.69
CA LEU A 79 -10.24 -13.77 -9.47
C LEU A 79 -10.06 -15.17 -10.10
N LYS A 80 -10.51 -16.24 -9.42
CA LYS A 80 -10.49 -17.62 -9.96
C LYS A 80 -11.61 -17.87 -10.99
N ARG A 81 -12.78 -17.23 -10.87
CA ARG A 81 -13.83 -17.26 -11.92
C ARG A 81 -13.37 -16.71 -13.27
N HIS A 82 -12.40 -15.77 -13.25
CA HIS A 82 -11.78 -15.21 -14.46
C HIS A 82 -10.59 -16.03 -14.96
N ASP A 83 -10.27 -17.16 -14.33
CA ASP A 83 -9.25 -18.13 -14.76
C ASP A 83 -9.89 -19.38 -15.38
N GLN A 84 -9.89 -19.48 -16.72
CA GLN A 84 -10.54 -20.60 -17.41
C GLN A 84 -9.80 -21.94 -17.33
N GLU A 85 -8.61 -22.01 -16.72
CA GLU A 85 -8.00 -23.32 -16.38
C GLU A 85 -8.45 -23.82 -15.00
N GLU A 86 -8.94 -22.93 -14.14
CA GLU A 86 -9.44 -23.23 -12.78
C GLU A 86 -10.97 -23.25 -12.73
N TYR A 87 -11.65 -22.51 -13.62
CA TYR A 87 -13.11 -22.33 -13.67
C TYR A 87 -13.69 -22.51 -15.09
N ASP A 88 -14.26 -23.68 -15.37
CA ASP A 88 -15.03 -23.92 -16.60
C ASP A 88 -16.52 -23.63 -16.37
N SER A 89 -17.01 -22.53 -16.97
CA SER A 89 -18.42 -22.13 -16.89
C SER A 89 -19.38 -23.02 -17.69
N ALA A 90 -18.88 -23.99 -18.47
CA ALA A 90 -19.69 -25.06 -19.05
C ALA A 90 -19.99 -26.20 -18.06
N VAL A 91 -19.30 -26.27 -16.91
CA VAL A 91 -19.51 -27.31 -15.88
C VAL A 91 -20.66 -26.91 -14.95
N PRO A 92 -21.74 -27.72 -14.83
CA PRO A 92 -22.84 -27.42 -13.91
C PRO A 92 -22.39 -27.44 -12.45
N ASN A 93 -22.81 -26.42 -11.69
CA ASN A 93 -22.45 -26.20 -10.28
C ASN A 93 -20.96 -25.89 -10.03
N MET A 94 -20.22 -25.36 -11.00
CA MET A 94 -18.80 -25.01 -10.81
C MET A 94 -18.58 -23.95 -9.70
N ASP A 95 -19.54 -23.07 -9.42
CA ASP A 95 -19.50 -22.18 -8.24
C ASP A 95 -19.39 -22.94 -6.90
N ASN A 96 -19.86 -24.19 -6.83
CA ASN A 96 -19.75 -25.05 -5.64
C ASN A 96 -18.43 -25.85 -5.60
N PHE A 97 -17.54 -25.71 -6.59
CA PHE A 97 -16.25 -26.42 -6.66
C PHE A 97 -15.18 -25.74 -5.80
N PHE A 98 -15.18 -24.41 -5.71
CA PHE A 98 -14.26 -23.65 -4.88
C PHE A 98 -14.74 -23.61 -3.42
N ASP A 99 -14.43 -24.66 -2.65
CA ASP A 99 -14.56 -24.65 -1.20
C ASP A 99 -13.81 -23.43 -0.61
N PRO A 100 -14.51 -22.47 0.03
CA PRO A 100 -13.87 -21.30 0.65
C PRO A 100 -12.74 -21.64 1.61
N ALA A 101 -12.85 -22.75 2.35
CA ALA A 101 -11.83 -23.19 3.30
C ALA A 101 -10.53 -23.63 2.60
N SER A 102 -10.60 -24.05 1.33
CA SER A 102 -9.44 -24.46 0.54
C SER A 102 -8.61 -23.29 0.00
N LEU A 103 -9.09 -22.05 0.07
CA LEU A 103 -8.42 -20.88 -0.50
C LEU A 103 -7.27 -20.35 0.39
N GLY A 104 -7.16 -20.83 1.63
CA GLY A 104 -6.10 -20.45 2.59
C GLY A 104 -6.34 -19.12 3.32
N SER A 105 -7.50 -18.48 3.14
CA SER A 105 -7.88 -17.26 3.87
C SER A 105 -7.93 -17.48 5.39
N THR A 106 -8.28 -18.70 5.84
CA THR A 106 -8.22 -19.12 7.25
C THR A 106 -6.79 -19.13 7.81
N GLU A 107 -5.82 -19.73 7.10
CA GLU A 107 -4.41 -19.74 7.56
C GLU A 107 -3.85 -18.31 7.69
N LEU A 108 -4.24 -17.43 6.77
CA LEU A 108 -3.82 -16.03 6.81
C LEU A 108 -4.54 -15.24 7.92
N LYS A 109 -5.77 -15.66 8.31
CA LYS A 109 -6.46 -15.14 9.49
C LYS A 109 -5.78 -15.56 10.78
N GLU A 110 -5.34 -16.82 10.91
CA GLU A 110 -4.59 -17.31 12.09
C GLU A 110 -3.29 -16.51 12.31
N VAL A 111 -2.57 -16.19 11.21
CA VAL A 111 -1.39 -15.31 11.24
C VAL A 111 -1.76 -13.90 11.72
N LEU A 112 -2.88 -13.35 11.26
CA LEU A 112 -3.35 -12.01 11.63
C LEU A 112 -3.86 -11.94 13.08
N GLU A 113 -4.53 -12.98 13.57
CA GLU A 113 -5.00 -13.12 14.95
C GLU A 113 -3.82 -13.23 15.92
N GLY A 114 -2.86 -14.14 15.67
CA GLY A 114 -1.64 -14.27 16.48
C GLY A 114 -0.75 -13.02 16.47
N PHE A 115 -0.81 -12.21 15.40
CA PHE A 115 -0.19 -10.90 15.37
C PHE A 115 -0.96 -9.86 16.19
N SER A 116 -2.30 -9.81 16.12
CA SER A 116 -3.12 -8.92 16.96
C SER A 116 -2.90 -9.19 18.47
N GLU A 117 -2.82 -10.46 18.88
CA GLU A 117 -2.44 -10.84 20.26
C GLU A 117 -1.04 -10.35 20.64
N PHE A 118 -0.05 -10.53 19.76
CA PHE A 118 1.32 -10.08 20.00
C PHE A 118 1.43 -8.56 20.10
N GLU A 119 0.67 -7.81 19.29
CA GLU A 119 0.54 -6.36 19.40
C GLU A 119 -0.06 -5.98 20.76
N GLY A 120 -1.13 -6.65 21.22
CA GLY A 120 -1.68 -6.48 22.56
C GLY A 120 -0.63 -6.60 23.68
N MET A 121 0.28 -7.57 23.59
CA MET A 121 1.41 -7.71 24.53
C MET A 121 2.44 -6.58 24.40
N MET A 122 2.74 -6.13 23.19
CA MET A 122 3.71 -5.06 22.92
C MET A 122 3.25 -3.66 23.35
N TYR A 123 1.94 -3.38 23.29
CA TYR A 123 1.38 -2.03 23.49
C TYR A 123 0.59 -1.83 24.79
N GLY A 124 0.55 -2.83 25.68
CA GLY A 124 -0.27 -2.88 26.91
C GLY A 124 -0.08 -1.76 27.96
N ALA A 125 0.75 -0.74 27.68
CA ALA A 125 0.90 0.47 28.49
C ALA A 125 0.31 1.76 27.86
N SER A 126 -0.07 1.76 26.56
CA SER A 126 -0.67 2.93 25.88
C SER A 126 -1.68 2.59 24.76
N PRO A 127 -2.77 1.83 25.02
CA PRO A 127 -3.70 1.40 23.97
C PRO A 127 -4.38 2.54 23.18
N SER A 128 -4.63 3.69 23.83
CA SER A 128 -5.29 4.85 23.20
C SER A 128 -4.53 5.46 22.03
N ASN A 129 -3.20 5.28 22.00
CA ASN A 129 -2.29 5.97 21.10
C ASN A 129 -1.86 5.08 19.92
N TYR A 130 -2.45 3.89 19.77
CA TYR A 130 -2.02 2.89 18.81
C TYR A 130 -2.88 2.88 17.52
N ARG A 131 -2.22 2.56 16.39
CA ARG A 131 -2.84 2.35 15.07
C ARG A 131 -3.28 0.89 15.00
N ASP A 132 -4.57 0.62 15.20
CA ASP A 132 -5.14 -0.71 14.95
C ASP A 132 -4.94 -1.10 13.48
N HIS A 133 -4.14 -2.15 13.24
CA HIS A 133 -3.80 -2.56 11.87
C HIS A 133 -4.98 -3.19 11.11
N ILE A 134 -5.96 -3.78 11.80
CA ILE A 134 -7.20 -4.27 11.17
C ILE A 134 -8.04 -3.08 10.71
N ALA A 135 -8.39 -2.18 11.62
CA ALA A 135 -9.18 -0.99 11.31
C ALA A 135 -8.49 -0.09 10.27
N HIS A 136 -7.16 -0.07 10.20
CA HIS A 136 -6.42 0.87 9.36
C HIS A 136 -5.32 0.34 8.31
N SER A 137 -5.93 -0.88 7.90
CA SER A 137 -5.97 -1.69 6.64
C SER A 137 -7.29 -1.43 5.90
N PHE A 138 -8.45 -1.70 6.52
CA PHE A 138 -9.78 -1.41 5.96
C PHE A 138 -9.94 0.04 5.47
N ARG A 139 -9.43 1.04 6.22
CA ARG A 139 -9.46 2.44 5.77
C ARG A 139 -8.68 2.66 4.45
N VAL A 140 -7.51 2.05 4.25
CA VAL A 140 -6.78 2.15 2.96
C VAL A 140 -7.59 1.50 1.84
N TRP A 141 -8.18 0.32 2.09
CA TRP A 141 -9.01 -0.37 1.11
C TRP A 141 -10.14 0.52 0.61
N ILE A 142 -10.97 1.06 1.52
CA ILE A 142 -12.10 1.94 1.18
C ILE A 142 -11.62 3.22 0.47
N ILE A 143 -10.57 3.88 0.97
CA ILE A 143 -10.07 5.15 0.41
C ILE A 143 -9.50 4.94 -1.00
N GLY A 144 -8.66 3.93 -1.19
CA GLY A 144 -8.08 3.62 -2.49
C GLY A 144 -9.10 3.10 -3.49
N HIS A 145 -10.18 2.46 -3.04
CA HIS A 145 -11.29 2.03 -3.89
C HIS A 145 -12.07 3.23 -4.43
N GLY A 146 -12.32 4.26 -3.60
CA GLY A 146 -12.88 5.53 -4.04
C GLY A 146 -12.01 6.23 -5.09
N ILE A 147 -10.69 6.29 -4.87
CA ILE A 147 -9.73 6.87 -5.84
C ILE A 147 -9.66 6.04 -7.13
N LEU A 148 -9.72 4.72 -7.03
CA LEU A 148 -9.76 3.79 -8.16
C LEU A 148 -11.00 4.02 -9.03
N LYS A 149 -12.17 4.15 -8.40
CA LYS A 149 -13.45 4.33 -9.08
C LYS A 149 -13.58 5.71 -9.74
N GLU A 150 -13.24 6.79 -9.02
CA GLU A 150 -13.42 8.15 -9.56
C GLU A 150 -12.25 8.66 -10.39
N CYS A 151 -11.01 8.56 -9.87
CA CYS A 151 -9.85 9.21 -10.49
C CYS A 151 -9.27 8.36 -11.63
N PHE A 152 -9.18 7.04 -11.43
CA PHE A 152 -8.72 6.12 -12.46
C PHE A 152 -9.83 5.55 -13.35
N LYS A 153 -11.11 5.68 -12.97
CA LYS A 153 -12.25 5.08 -13.67
C LYS A 153 -12.06 3.59 -13.91
N GLU A 154 -11.50 2.92 -12.90
CA GLU A 154 -11.18 1.49 -12.89
C GLU A 154 -10.20 1.08 -14.02
N LYS A 155 -9.36 2.01 -14.49
CA LYS A 155 -8.41 1.81 -15.60
C LYS A 155 -6.96 2.06 -15.17
N LEU A 156 -6.49 1.24 -14.23
CA LEU A 156 -5.07 1.18 -13.90
C LEU A 156 -4.26 0.46 -14.98
N SER A 157 -3.10 1.00 -15.30
CA SER A 157 -2.23 0.50 -16.37
C SER A 157 -1.41 -0.72 -15.94
N LEU A 158 -1.97 -1.93 -16.04
CA LEU A 158 -1.25 -3.21 -15.88
C LEU A 158 -0.31 -3.52 -17.07
N ARG A 159 0.49 -2.53 -17.50
CA ARG A 159 1.22 -2.50 -18.78
C ARG A 159 2.28 -3.58 -18.89
N VAL A 160 1.87 -4.73 -19.42
CA VAL A 160 2.71 -5.53 -20.33
C VAL A 160 3.09 -4.66 -21.54
N LYS A 161 4.34 -4.75 -21.98
CA LYS A 161 4.82 -4.13 -23.22
C LYS A 161 5.16 -5.21 -24.24
N ASN A 162 4.13 -5.69 -24.93
CA ASN A 162 4.31 -6.47 -26.15
C ASN A 162 4.84 -5.54 -27.26
N GLU A 163 5.58 -6.10 -28.23
CA GLU A 163 6.13 -5.30 -29.34
C GLU A 163 5.04 -4.73 -30.27
N PHE A 164 3.82 -5.27 -30.17
CA PHE A 164 2.61 -4.81 -30.87
C PHE A 164 1.79 -3.75 -30.11
N ASN A 165 2.24 -3.33 -28.91
CA ASN A 165 1.62 -2.29 -28.09
C ASN A 165 0.22 -2.63 -27.51
N ASP A 166 -0.26 -3.86 -27.68
CA ASP A 166 -1.43 -4.39 -26.97
C ASP A 166 -1.22 -4.36 -25.46
N THR A 167 -2.25 -3.92 -24.74
CA THR A 167 -2.26 -3.87 -23.27
C THR A 167 -3.16 -4.95 -22.71
N ILE A 168 -2.57 -5.86 -21.95
CA ILE A 168 -3.33 -6.75 -21.08
C ILE A 168 -3.83 -5.89 -19.92
N ASN A 169 -5.13 -5.66 -19.90
CA ASN A 169 -5.80 -4.92 -18.83
C ASN A 169 -6.62 -5.94 -18.01
N ALA A 170 -6.65 -5.74 -16.70
CA ALA A 170 -7.65 -6.39 -15.85
C ALA A 170 -9.02 -5.76 -16.13
N GLU A 171 -10.07 -6.56 -15.95
CA GLU A 171 -11.44 -6.10 -15.93
C GLU A 171 -11.73 -5.35 -14.63
N ASN A 172 -12.79 -4.54 -14.60
CA ASN A 172 -13.09 -3.67 -13.46
C ASN A 172 -13.24 -4.48 -12.16
N ASN A 173 -13.92 -5.64 -12.20
CA ASN A 173 -14.04 -6.56 -11.06
C ASN A 173 -12.68 -7.08 -10.59
N GLU A 174 -11.87 -7.64 -11.49
CA GLU A 174 -10.53 -8.14 -11.17
C GLU A 174 -9.68 -7.05 -10.51
N LEU A 175 -9.75 -5.81 -11.00
CA LEU A 175 -8.98 -4.70 -10.46
C LEU A 175 -9.46 -4.24 -9.07
N GLN A 176 -10.77 -4.33 -8.78
CA GLN A 176 -11.30 -4.15 -7.42
C GLN A 176 -10.81 -5.28 -6.49
N CYS A 177 -10.81 -6.53 -6.95
CA CYS A 177 -10.35 -7.70 -6.18
C CYS A 177 -8.84 -7.63 -5.89
N MET A 178 -8.03 -7.28 -6.90
CA MET A 178 -6.60 -6.97 -6.75
C MET A 178 -6.41 -5.89 -5.68
N TRP A 179 -7.17 -4.79 -5.74
CA TRP A 179 -7.06 -3.72 -4.76
C TRP A 179 -7.46 -4.16 -3.35
N ALA A 180 -8.49 -4.99 -3.19
CA ALA A 180 -8.87 -5.58 -1.91
C ALA A 180 -7.74 -6.41 -1.31
N MET A 181 -7.17 -7.35 -2.08
CA MET A 181 -6.01 -8.14 -1.63
C MET A 181 -4.81 -7.26 -1.27
N ILE A 182 -4.50 -6.25 -2.09
CA ILE A 182 -3.38 -5.33 -1.86
C ILE A 182 -3.59 -4.56 -0.55
N ALA A 183 -4.72 -3.88 -0.40
CA ALA A 183 -4.97 -3.00 0.72
C ALA A 183 -5.20 -3.73 2.05
N LEU A 184 -5.86 -4.89 2.03
CA LEU A 184 -6.11 -5.67 3.24
C LEU A 184 -4.88 -6.46 3.70
N CYS A 185 -3.97 -6.85 2.80
CA CYS A 185 -2.80 -7.68 3.14
C CYS A 185 -1.45 -6.94 3.20
N HIS A 186 -1.35 -5.67 2.79
CA HIS A 186 -0.04 -5.00 2.64
C HIS A 186 0.82 -4.98 3.91
N ASP A 187 0.18 -4.90 5.08
CA ASP A 187 0.85 -4.67 6.37
C ASP A 187 0.98 -5.92 7.25
N ILE A 188 0.56 -7.11 6.79
CA ILE A 188 0.63 -8.37 7.58
C ILE A 188 2.08 -8.66 8.06
N GLY A 189 3.09 -8.32 7.26
CA GLY A 189 4.51 -8.47 7.62
C GLY A 189 5.05 -7.44 8.63
N TYR A 190 4.23 -6.48 9.08
CA TYR A 190 4.63 -5.40 9.99
C TYR A 190 5.23 -5.90 11.32
N PRO A 191 4.63 -6.88 12.02
CA PRO A 191 5.12 -7.31 13.33
C PRO A 191 6.53 -7.91 13.25
N LEU A 192 6.81 -8.79 12.28
CA LEU A 192 8.14 -9.39 12.12
C LEU A 192 9.25 -8.34 11.89
N SER A 193 8.96 -7.28 11.12
CA SER A 193 9.89 -6.16 10.95
C SER A 193 10.14 -5.40 12.28
N HIS A 194 9.15 -5.37 13.17
CA HIS A 194 9.23 -4.74 14.48
C HIS A 194 9.98 -5.57 15.52
N ILE A 195 9.80 -6.91 15.57
CA ILE A 195 10.55 -7.74 16.52
C ILE A 195 12.05 -7.74 16.18
N GLU A 196 12.44 -7.79 14.89
CA GLU A 196 13.85 -7.67 14.52
C GLU A 196 14.44 -6.28 14.88
N ARG A 197 13.64 -5.20 14.82
CA ARG A 197 14.06 -3.86 15.30
C ARG A 197 14.22 -3.81 16.82
N ILE A 198 13.34 -4.46 17.58
CA ILE A 198 13.43 -4.61 19.04
C ILE A 198 14.70 -5.41 19.40
N ASN A 199 14.92 -6.54 18.71
CA ASN A 199 16.11 -7.35 18.85
C ASN A 199 17.38 -6.57 18.51
N GLN A 200 17.39 -5.72 17.48
CA GLN A 200 18.52 -4.84 17.19
C GLN A 200 18.80 -3.86 18.35
N LYS A 201 17.78 -3.20 18.91
CA LYS A 201 17.93 -2.31 20.07
C LYS A 201 18.41 -3.07 21.32
N ALA A 202 17.97 -4.31 21.53
CA ALA A 202 18.46 -5.19 22.59
C ALA A 202 19.92 -5.58 22.40
N ARG A 203 20.31 -6.06 21.20
CA ARG A 203 21.70 -6.38 20.83
C ARG A 203 22.64 -5.18 21.05
N ASP A 204 22.26 -3.99 20.60
CA ASP A 204 23.07 -2.78 20.75
C ASP A 204 23.21 -2.32 22.22
N THR A 205 22.24 -2.66 23.07
CA THR A 205 22.29 -2.38 24.51
C THR A 205 23.18 -3.38 25.24
N LEU A 206 22.98 -4.67 25.01
CA LEU A 206 23.78 -5.74 25.60
C LEU A 206 25.24 -5.71 25.12
N LYS A 207 25.51 -5.33 23.86
CA LYS A 207 26.88 -5.09 23.36
C LYS A 207 27.58 -3.96 24.13
N LYS A 208 26.90 -2.86 24.45
CA LYS A 208 27.45 -1.75 25.27
C LYS A 208 27.72 -2.16 26.72
N GLN A 209 27.04 -3.19 27.21
CA GLN A 209 27.25 -3.77 28.55
C GLN A 209 28.28 -4.92 28.55
N GLY A 210 28.80 -5.34 27.39
CA GLY A 210 29.75 -6.45 27.25
C GLY A 210 29.13 -7.84 27.37
N LEU A 211 27.81 -7.98 27.20
CA LEU A 211 27.03 -9.17 27.58
C LEU A 211 26.68 -10.13 26.42
N MET A 212 27.23 -9.96 25.22
CA MET A 212 26.88 -10.81 24.06
C MET A 212 28.09 -11.34 23.28
N HIS A 213 28.06 -12.64 22.98
CA HIS A 213 28.64 -13.18 21.75
C HIS A 213 27.62 -13.02 20.59
N GLU A 214 28.07 -13.13 19.33
CA GLU A 214 27.43 -12.42 18.21
C GLU A 214 26.14 -13.03 17.59
N GLY A 215 25.54 -14.06 18.20
CA GLY A 215 24.48 -14.88 17.57
C GLY A 215 23.02 -14.50 17.87
N ASP A 216 22.62 -14.48 19.14
CA ASP A 216 21.39 -15.18 19.56
C ASP A 216 20.05 -14.42 19.47
N LEU A 217 19.95 -13.38 18.62
CA LEU A 217 18.74 -12.54 18.55
C LEU A 217 18.28 -12.20 17.11
N ARG A 218 18.70 -12.92 16.07
CA ARG A 218 18.19 -12.71 14.71
C ARG A 218 17.08 -13.70 14.36
N PHE A 219 16.02 -13.21 13.73
CA PHE A 219 15.10 -14.10 13.03
C PHE A 219 15.74 -14.63 11.74
N SER A 220 15.53 -15.92 11.46
CA SER A 220 15.90 -16.55 10.20
C SER A 220 14.77 -17.46 9.73
N PHE A 221 14.32 -17.28 8.49
CA PHE A 221 13.39 -18.21 7.85
C PHE A 221 14.03 -19.59 7.67
N SER A 222 13.24 -20.66 7.83
CA SER A 222 13.68 -22.04 7.60
C SER A 222 14.43 -22.16 6.26
N SER A 223 15.57 -22.84 6.27
CA SER A 223 16.37 -23.11 5.07
C SER A 223 15.58 -23.84 3.99
N GLN A 224 14.57 -24.64 4.39
CA GLN A 224 13.66 -25.36 3.52
C GLN A 224 12.71 -24.44 2.72
N LEU A 225 12.42 -23.22 3.22
CA LEU A 225 11.54 -22.25 2.56
C LEU A 225 12.30 -21.29 1.62
N GLN A 226 13.63 -21.29 1.63
CA GLN A 226 14.44 -20.39 0.77
C GLN A 226 14.18 -20.59 -0.74
N PRO A 227 13.96 -21.82 -1.27
CA PRO A 227 13.55 -22.00 -2.66
C PRO A 227 12.20 -21.32 -2.97
N PHE A 228 11.22 -21.48 -2.09
CA PHE A 228 9.90 -20.85 -2.21
C PHE A 228 9.98 -19.31 -2.15
N HIS A 229 10.71 -18.75 -1.19
CA HIS A 229 10.93 -17.30 -1.10
C HIS A 229 11.63 -16.76 -2.35
N ASN A 230 12.62 -17.49 -2.89
CA ASN A 230 13.25 -17.16 -4.15
C ASN A 230 12.23 -17.15 -5.31
N THR A 231 11.37 -18.17 -5.44
CA THR A 231 10.33 -18.21 -6.50
C THR A 231 9.41 -16.98 -6.44
N ILE A 232 8.87 -16.64 -5.26
CA ILE A 232 8.00 -15.47 -5.10
C ILE A 232 8.73 -14.15 -5.38
N ILE A 233 10.00 -14.02 -4.97
CA ILE A 233 10.82 -12.85 -5.30
C ILE A 233 11.15 -12.78 -6.80
N GLN A 234 11.34 -13.91 -7.48
CA GLN A 234 11.55 -13.97 -8.94
C GLN A 234 10.26 -13.62 -9.71
N LEU A 235 9.09 -14.12 -9.29
CA LEU A 235 7.77 -13.71 -9.77
C LEU A 235 7.61 -12.18 -9.74
N MET A 236 7.69 -11.58 -8.53
CA MET A 236 7.54 -10.13 -8.35
C MET A 236 8.50 -9.32 -9.23
N SER A 237 9.70 -9.86 -9.48
CA SER A 237 10.74 -9.21 -10.27
C SER A 237 10.54 -9.29 -11.79
N SER A 238 9.80 -10.28 -12.27
CA SER A 238 9.78 -10.65 -13.69
C SER A 238 8.75 -9.87 -14.53
N ASP A 239 9.06 -9.63 -15.80
CA ASP A 239 8.09 -9.12 -16.77
C ASP A 239 7.87 -10.13 -17.91
N PRO A 240 6.64 -10.29 -18.42
CA PRO A 240 6.41 -11.14 -19.58
C PRO A 240 6.99 -10.49 -20.85
N VAL A 241 7.53 -11.32 -21.72
CA VAL A 241 8.12 -10.94 -23.01
C VAL A 241 7.61 -11.90 -24.08
N GLN A 242 7.02 -11.35 -25.14
CA GLN A 242 6.56 -12.12 -26.29
C GLN A 242 7.75 -12.56 -27.17
N PHE A 243 7.70 -13.76 -27.73
CA PHE A 243 8.76 -14.22 -28.65
C PHE A 243 8.60 -13.60 -30.05
N LYS A 244 9.71 -13.12 -30.64
CA LYS A 244 9.70 -12.25 -31.83
C LYS A 244 9.16 -12.86 -33.13
N ASN A 245 8.97 -14.17 -33.19
CA ASN A 245 8.57 -14.89 -34.41
C ASN A 245 7.05 -15.09 -34.53
N GLY A 246 6.26 -14.10 -34.13
CA GLY A 246 4.81 -14.03 -34.45
C GLY A 246 3.88 -14.99 -33.69
N GLY A 247 4.38 -15.70 -32.67
CA GLY A 247 3.55 -16.55 -31.81
C GLY A 247 2.75 -15.75 -30.78
N ALA A 248 1.64 -16.31 -30.31
CA ALA A 248 0.88 -15.83 -29.14
C ALA A 248 1.50 -16.31 -27.80
N GLU A 249 2.83 -16.50 -27.81
CA GLU A 249 3.61 -17.17 -26.78
C GLU A 249 4.47 -16.18 -25.99
N PHE A 250 4.37 -16.27 -24.66
CA PHE A 250 5.04 -15.39 -23.72
C PHE A 250 6.00 -16.16 -22.80
N PHE A 251 7.12 -15.54 -22.44
CA PHE A 251 8.07 -16.07 -21.46
C PHE A 251 8.30 -15.05 -20.35
N THR A 252 8.55 -15.49 -19.12
CA THR A 252 8.86 -14.54 -18.03
C THR A 252 10.35 -14.18 -18.02
N HIS A 253 10.65 -12.89 -18.07
CA HIS A 253 12.01 -12.36 -18.04
C HIS A 253 12.32 -11.74 -16.67
N LEU A 254 13.24 -12.37 -15.94
CA LEU A 254 13.68 -11.89 -14.63
C LEU A 254 14.42 -10.56 -14.74
N ARG A 255 13.79 -9.47 -14.28
CA ARG A 255 14.45 -8.16 -14.21
C ARG A 255 15.38 -8.12 -13.01
N ASN A 256 16.65 -8.47 -13.21
CA ASN A 256 17.70 -8.45 -12.16
C ASN A 256 17.74 -7.14 -11.35
N LYS A 257 17.37 -5.99 -11.96
CA LYS A 257 17.27 -4.68 -11.29
C LYS A 257 16.15 -4.57 -10.25
N TYR A 258 15.09 -5.37 -10.33
CA TYR A 258 14.04 -5.50 -9.31
C TYR A 258 14.44 -6.58 -8.30
N TYR A 259 14.86 -7.74 -8.79
CA TYR A 259 15.31 -8.89 -7.99
C TYR A 259 16.32 -8.51 -6.90
N LEU A 260 17.40 -7.81 -7.26
CA LEU A 260 18.43 -7.39 -6.29
C LEU A 260 17.92 -6.36 -5.27
N LYS A 261 16.84 -5.62 -5.55
CA LYS A 261 16.22 -4.66 -4.61
C LYS A 261 15.26 -5.35 -3.64
N TYR A 262 14.50 -6.33 -4.14
CA TYR A 262 13.64 -7.15 -3.30
C TYR A 262 14.46 -8.07 -2.40
N LEU A 263 15.56 -8.67 -2.87
CA LEU A 263 16.52 -9.39 -2.00
C LEU A 263 17.08 -8.47 -0.90
N LYS A 264 17.46 -7.23 -1.23
CA LYS A 264 17.93 -6.22 -0.26
C LYS A 264 16.84 -5.75 0.73
N SER A 265 15.56 -5.94 0.39
CA SER A 265 14.42 -5.60 1.25
C SER A 265 13.97 -6.80 2.09
N TYR A 266 14.15 -8.02 1.57
CA TYR A 266 14.04 -9.30 2.28
C TYR A 266 15.11 -9.42 3.38
N ASP A 267 16.37 -9.14 3.08
CA ASP A 267 17.50 -9.09 4.04
C ASP A 267 17.26 -8.13 5.22
N LYS A 268 16.40 -7.12 5.02
CA LYS A 268 16.00 -6.14 6.02
C LYS A 268 14.67 -6.44 6.72
N LEU A 269 13.98 -7.50 6.31
CA LEU A 269 12.62 -7.81 6.72
C LEU A 269 11.64 -6.63 6.52
N ASN A 270 11.77 -5.87 5.43
CA ASN A 270 10.81 -4.81 5.07
C ASN A 270 9.40 -5.41 4.97
N HIS A 271 8.44 -4.86 5.72
CA HIS A 271 7.14 -5.50 5.96
C HIS A 271 6.43 -5.91 4.67
N GLY A 272 6.39 -5.09 3.62
CA GLY A 272 5.74 -5.43 2.36
C GLY A 272 6.30 -6.70 1.69
N ILE A 273 7.63 -6.92 1.70
CA ILE A 273 8.19 -8.18 1.19
C ILE A 273 7.76 -9.37 2.07
N ILE A 274 7.68 -9.18 3.38
CA ILE A 274 7.27 -10.22 4.32
C ILE A 274 5.77 -10.52 4.18
N SER A 275 4.92 -9.51 3.99
CA SER A 275 3.51 -9.65 3.63
C SER A 275 3.33 -10.47 2.36
N CYS A 276 4.11 -10.20 1.31
CA CYS A 276 4.09 -11.00 0.07
C CYS A 276 4.45 -12.46 0.31
N LEU A 277 5.47 -12.75 1.12
CA LEU A 277 5.90 -14.12 1.43
C LEU A 277 4.89 -14.87 2.31
N LEU A 278 4.26 -14.20 3.28
CA LEU A 278 3.20 -14.77 4.11
C LEU A 278 1.94 -15.05 3.29
N MET A 279 1.47 -14.04 2.54
CA MET A 279 0.28 -14.15 1.70
C MET A 279 0.44 -15.19 0.60
N SER A 280 1.60 -15.28 -0.05
CA SER A 280 1.87 -16.31 -1.07
C SER A 280 2.06 -17.71 -0.48
N LYS A 281 2.32 -17.84 0.83
CA LYS A 281 2.44 -19.14 1.51
C LYS A 281 1.06 -19.68 1.87
N ALA A 282 0.17 -18.82 2.36
CA ALA A 282 -1.17 -19.19 2.81
C ALA A 282 -2.16 -19.31 1.65
N LEU A 283 -2.25 -18.29 0.77
CA LEU A 283 -3.29 -18.25 -0.26
C LEU A 283 -2.94 -19.12 -1.46
N VAL A 284 -3.72 -20.18 -1.66
CA VAL A 284 -3.48 -21.22 -2.67
C VAL A 284 -3.44 -20.65 -4.10
N TYR A 285 -4.15 -19.55 -4.36
CA TYR A 285 -4.12 -18.79 -5.62
C TYR A 285 -2.70 -18.39 -6.07
N PHE A 286 -1.75 -18.15 -5.14
CA PHE A 286 -0.34 -17.89 -5.49
C PHE A 286 0.50 -19.15 -5.66
N LEU A 287 0.08 -20.29 -5.11
CA LEU A 287 0.72 -21.60 -5.29
C LEU A 287 0.33 -22.25 -6.62
N GLU A 288 -0.89 -21.97 -7.10
CA GLU A 288 -1.42 -22.39 -8.42
C GLU A 288 -0.85 -21.59 -9.61
N SER A 289 -0.08 -20.52 -9.35
CA SER A 289 0.44 -19.64 -10.39
C SER A 289 1.50 -20.32 -11.26
N ASP A 290 1.26 -20.43 -12.57
CA ASP A 290 2.17 -21.06 -13.52
C ASP A 290 3.43 -20.19 -13.78
N PHE A 291 4.43 -20.35 -12.91
CA PHE A 291 5.71 -19.65 -13.02
C PHE A 291 6.53 -20.20 -14.20
N SER A 292 6.50 -19.51 -15.35
CA SER A 292 7.34 -19.80 -16.53
C SER A 292 8.83 -19.53 -16.25
N HIS A 293 9.40 -20.41 -15.44
CA HIS A 293 10.82 -20.58 -15.15
C HIS A 293 11.43 -21.66 -16.07
N ASP A 294 10.62 -22.53 -16.66
CA ASP A 294 11.05 -23.37 -17.78
C ASP A 294 11.02 -22.56 -19.08
N SER A 295 12.19 -22.36 -19.69
CA SER A 295 12.33 -21.71 -20.99
C SER A 295 11.83 -22.55 -22.18
N ARG A 296 11.25 -23.72 -21.91
CA ARG A 296 10.63 -24.62 -22.91
C ARG A 296 9.09 -24.61 -22.88
N LYS A 297 8.46 -24.15 -21.80
CA LYS A 297 7.00 -23.91 -21.73
C LYS A 297 6.74 -22.40 -21.85
N ALA A 298 6.26 -21.99 -23.02
CA ALA A 298 5.67 -20.66 -23.18
C ALA A 298 4.32 -20.61 -22.46
N LEU A 299 3.97 -19.42 -21.96
CA LEU A 299 2.64 -19.10 -21.46
C LEU A 299 1.77 -18.59 -22.61
N GLY A 300 0.49 -18.97 -22.60
CA GLY A 300 -0.54 -18.42 -23.45
C GLY A 300 -1.05 -17.07 -22.97
N HIS A 301 -2.00 -16.48 -23.70
CA HIS A 301 -2.58 -15.18 -23.36
C HIS A 301 -3.41 -15.20 -22.04
N ARG A 302 -3.80 -16.37 -21.53
CA ARG A 302 -4.67 -16.51 -20.34
C ARG A 302 -3.83 -16.52 -19.07
N ASP A 303 -2.97 -17.52 -19.00
CA ASP A 303 -1.93 -17.74 -18.02
C ASP A 303 -0.96 -16.54 -17.91
N ILE A 304 -0.71 -15.78 -19.00
CA ILE A 304 0.02 -14.50 -18.88
C ILE A 304 -0.80 -13.34 -18.27
N LYS A 305 -2.14 -13.30 -18.45
CA LYS A 305 -3.04 -12.35 -17.75
C LYS A 305 -3.00 -12.63 -16.26
N GLN A 306 -3.17 -13.91 -15.89
CA GLN A 306 -3.17 -14.38 -14.52
C GLN A 306 -1.80 -14.21 -13.84
N PHE A 307 -0.70 -14.53 -14.51
CA PHE A 307 0.65 -14.20 -14.06
C PHE A 307 0.81 -12.69 -13.77
N VAL A 308 0.29 -11.82 -14.65
CA VAL A 308 0.35 -10.35 -14.45
C VAL A 308 -0.49 -9.91 -13.25
N ILE A 309 -1.70 -10.44 -13.07
CA ILE A 309 -2.57 -10.14 -11.91
C ILE A 309 -1.88 -10.56 -10.61
N ARG A 310 -1.54 -11.86 -10.48
CA ARG A 310 -0.86 -12.46 -9.32
C ARG A 310 0.43 -11.69 -8.98
N ARG A 311 1.22 -11.34 -10.01
CA ARG A 311 2.43 -10.55 -9.85
C ARG A 311 2.18 -9.11 -9.41
N GLU A 312 1.25 -8.37 -10.03
CA GLU A 312 1.04 -6.95 -9.72
C GLU A 312 0.45 -6.74 -8.32
N ILE A 313 -0.33 -7.68 -7.79
CA ILE A 313 -0.74 -7.71 -6.38
C ILE A 313 0.51 -7.72 -5.47
N LEU A 314 1.37 -8.72 -5.65
CA LEU A 314 2.58 -8.88 -4.84
C LEU A 314 3.62 -7.76 -5.08
N ARG A 315 3.69 -7.24 -6.31
CA ARG A 315 4.57 -6.12 -6.67
C ARG A 315 4.14 -4.81 -6.02
N ALA A 316 2.83 -4.52 -5.94
CA ALA A 316 2.33 -3.33 -5.26
C ALA A 316 2.69 -3.34 -3.77
N ILE A 317 2.46 -4.48 -3.10
CA ILE A 317 2.82 -4.68 -1.69
C ILE A 317 4.35 -4.65 -1.49
N ALA A 318 5.15 -5.24 -2.39
CA ALA A 318 6.61 -5.16 -2.32
C ALA A 318 7.14 -3.72 -2.51
N ASP A 319 6.62 -2.99 -3.50
CA ASP A 319 7.14 -1.69 -3.92
C ASP A 319 6.85 -0.58 -2.91
N HIS A 320 5.67 -0.54 -2.27
CA HIS A 320 5.31 0.54 -1.33
C HIS A 320 6.25 0.64 -0.11
N THR A 321 6.99 -0.43 0.19
CA THR A 321 8.03 -0.46 1.26
C THR A 321 9.46 -0.47 0.74
N CYS A 322 9.68 -0.46 -0.58
CA CYS A 322 11.00 -0.70 -1.17
C CYS A 322 11.63 0.61 -1.70
N PRO A 323 12.33 1.40 -0.86
CA PRO A 323 12.81 2.75 -1.18
C PRO A 323 13.91 2.80 -2.25
N ASP A 324 14.26 1.69 -2.90
CA ASP A 324 15.18 1.60 -4.03
C ASP A 324 14.48 1.45 -5.40
N ILE A 325 13.16 1.25 -5.43
CA ILE A 325 12.34 1.24 -6.66
C ILE A 325 12.25 2.67 -7.23
N TYR A 326 11.84 2.78 -8.51
CA TYR A 326 11.69 4.06 -9.22
C TYR A 326 10.27 4.06 -9.79
N HIS A 327 9.40 4.94 -9.30
CA HIS A 327 8.02 4.99 -9.77
C HIS A 327 7.94 5.81 -11.07
N LEU A 328 8.01 5.11 -12.21
CA LEU A 328 8.07 5.71 -13.55
C LEU A 328 6.69 6.03 -14.17
N THR A 329 5.60 5.81 -13.44
CA THR A 329 4.24 6.29 -13.71
C THR A 329 3.55 6.61 -12.37
N PHE A 330 2.48 7.41 -12.39
CA PHE A 330 1.53 7.47 -11.26
C PHE A 330 0.33 6.52 -11.43
N ASN A 331 0.07 6.10 -12.68
CA ASN A 331 -0.91 5.07 -13.02
C ASN A 331 -0.34 3.65 -12.73
N ASN A 332 -0.26 3.26 -11.45
CA ASN A 332 0.03 1.90 -10.98
C ASN A 332 -0.44 1.69 -9.53
N LEU A 333 -0.70 0.43 -9.16
CA LEU A 333 -1.18 0.02 -7.84
C LEU A 333 -0.18 0.33 -6.71
N SER A 334 1.13 0.24 -6.96
CA SER A 334 2.18 0.57 -5.97
C SER A 334 2.11 2.04 -5.51
N ILE A 335 1.84 2.97 -6.43
CA ILE A 335 1.68 4.40 -6.13
C ILE A 335 0.35 4.70 -5.43
N LEU A 336 -0.73 4.01 -5.80
CA LEU A 336 -2.01 4.12 -5.11
C LEU A 336 -1.87 3.68 -3.65
N LEU A 337 -1.31 2.49 -3.41
CA LEU A 337 -1.04 2.00 -2.05
C LEU A 337 -0.15 2.95 -1.27
N TYR A 338 0.97 3.39 -1.87
CA TYR A 338 1.91 4.27 -1.19
C TYR A 338 1.26 5.59 -0.73
N PHE A 339 0.49 6.27 -1.57
CA PHE A 339 -0.15 7.52 -1.14
C PHE A 339 -1.30 7.31 -0.16
N VAL A 340 -2.05 6.21 -0.26
CA VAL A 340 -3.22 6.00 0.59
C VAL A 340 -2.83 5.51 2.00
N ASP A 341 -1.78 4.69 2.15
CA ASP A 341 -1.18 4.42 3.47
C ASP A 341 -0.53 5.67 4.05
N GLU A 342 0.30 6.41 3.29
CA GLU A 342 0.92 7.64 3.81
C GLU A 342 -0.17 8.62 4.30
N ILE A 343 -1.25 8.84 3.53
CA ILE A 343 -2.41 9.65 3.96
C ILE A 343 -3.01 9.14 5.28
N GLN A 344 -3.13 7.83 5.47
CA GLN A 344 -3.65 7.22 6.70
C GLN A 344 -2.69 7.25 7.90
N CYS A 345 -1.41 7.56 7.67
CA CYS A 345 -0.41 7.76 8.73
C CYS A 345 -0.43 9.18 9.35
N TRP A 346 -0.97 10.22 8.68
CA TRP A 346 -0.78 11.60 9.14
C TRP A 346 -1.48 11.92 10.47
N GLY A 347 -0.67 12.31 11.47
CA GLY A 347 -1.11 12.59 12.84
C GLY A 347 -1.33 11.34 13.71
N ARG A 348 -1.03 10.14 13.20
CA ARG A 348 -1.04 8.89 13.96
C ARG A 348 0.40 8.44 14.22
N PRO A 349 0.92 8.52 15.46
CA PRO A 349 2.31 8.17 15.73
C PRO A 349 2.53 6.67 15.53
N THR A 350 3.39 6.33 14.56
CA THR A 350 3.86 4.94 14.40
C THR A 350 4.66 4.50 15.63
N LEU A 351 4.85 3.18 15.82
CA LEU A 351 5.77 2.70 16.87
C LEU A 351 7.21 3.23 16.66
N GLU A 352 7.60 3.59 15.43
CA GLU A 352 8.88 4.25 15.18
C GLU A 352 8.92 5.66 15.79
N GLU A 353 7.91 6.49 15.51
CA GLU A 353 7.84 7.87 15.99
C GLU A 353 7.63 7.94 17.51
N SER A 354 6.78 7.08 18.09
CA SER A 354 6.64 6.99 19.55
C SER A 354 7.95 6.64 20.27
N GLN A 355 8.87 5.93 19.62
CA GLN A 355 10.20 5.57 20.14
C GLN A 355 11.31 6.57 19.79
N HIS A 356 11.07 7.52 18.88
CA HIS A 356 12.08 8.46 18.35
C HIS A 356 11.61 9.92 18.43
N GLU A 357 10.90 10.24 19.52
CA GLU A 357 10.16 11.47 19.78
C GLU A 357 8.90 11.63 18.90
N ALA A 358 7.74 11.32 19.48
CA ALA A 358 6.45 11.56 18.82
C ALA A 358 6.34 13.01 18.38
N SER A 359 5.96 13.24 17.11
CA SER A 359 5.89 14.56 16.50
C SER A 359 4.83 15.46 17.13
N ASN A 360 3.84 14.87 17.81
CA ASN A 360 2.68 15.54 18.43
C ASN A 360 1.89 16.42 17.44
N ILE A 361 1.86 16.03 16.16
CA ILE A 361 1.01 16.64 15.13
C ILE A 361 -0.40 16.05 15.28
N GLU A 362 -1.44 16.88 15.37
CA GLU A 362 -2.81 16.39 15.48
C GLU A 362 -3.33 15.74 14.18
N GLU A 363 -4.13 14.67 14.29
CA GLU A 363 -4.81 14.01 13.17
C GLU A 363 -5.53 15.02 12.27
N GLY A 364 -5.16 15.07 10.99
CA GLY A 364 -5.69 16.01 10.01
C GLY A 364 -6.82 15.46 9.13
N PHE A 365 -7.04 16.14 8.01
CA PHE A 365 -7.88 15.73 6.90
C PHE A 365 -7.10 15.92 5.58
N ALA A 366 -7.33 15.06 4.57
CA ALA A 366 -6.53 15.02 3.34
C ALA A 366 -7.37 15.21 2.08
N THR A 367 -7.34 16.40 1.49
CA THR A 367 -8.01 16.71 0.22
C THR A 367 -7.18 16.18 -0.95
N ILE A 368 -7.79 15.38 -1.82
CA ILE A 368 -7.19 14.92 -3.08
C ILE A 368 -7.84 15.71 -4.22
N ASP A 369 -7.15 16.72 -4.73
CA ASP A 369 -7.66 17.56 -5.82
C ASP A 369 -7.55 16.84 -7.17
N LYS A 370 -6.51 16.02 -7.36
CA LYS A 370 -6.24 15.21 -8.57
C LYS A 370 -5.41 13.96 -8.24
N PHE A 371 -5.73 12.85 -8.89
CA PHE A 371 -4.94 11.61 -8.86
C PHE A 371 -4.96 10.92 -10.24
N GLU A 372 -4.26 11.53 -11.20
CA GLU A 372 -4.26 11.17 -12.63
C GLU A 372 -2.90 10.56 -13.03
N GLU A 373 -2.81 9.85 -14.18
CA GLU A 373 -1.58 9.15 -14.63
C GLU A 373 -0.30 10.01 -14.61
N ASN A 374 -0.47 11.31 -14.86
CA ASN A 374 0.58 12.30 -14.88
C ASN A 374 0.43 13.40 -13.81
N LYS A 375 -0.69 13.47 -13.06
CA LYS A 375 -0.92 14.56 -12.11
C LYS A 375 -1.50 14.12 -10.78
N ILE A 376 -0.69 14.22 -9.73
CA ILE A 376 -1.12 14.06 -8.34
C ILE A 376 -1.12 15.44 -7.66
N ASN A 377 -2.20 15.77 -6.95
CA ASN A 377 -2.27 16.93 -6.06
C ASN A 377 -3.03 16.56 -4.78
N ILE A 378 -2.31 16.51 -3.66
CA ILE A 378 -2.80 16.10 -2.34
C ILE A 378 -2.45 17.21 -1.34
N THR A 379 -3.44 17.68 -0.57
CA THR A 379 -3.24 18.65 0.52
C THR A 379 -3.77 18.10 1.83
N ILE A 380 -2.89 17.93 2.81
CA ILE A 380 -3.23 17.51 4.16
C ILE A 380 -3.31 18.73 5.08
N THR A 381 -4.44 18.91 5.76
CA THR A 381 -4.66 19.96 6.75
C THR A 381 -4.77 19.35 8.12
N THR A 382 -3.77 19.62 8.96
CA THR A 382 -3.72 19.20 10.36
C THR A 382 -4.67 20.03 11.23
N LYS A 383 -5.10 19.48 12.37
CA LYS A 383 -5.96 20.22 13.33
C LYS A 383 -5.16 21.19 14.19
N ASP A 384 -3.82 21.17 14.16
CA ASP A 384 -2.98 22.12 14.90
C ASP A 384 -3.33 23.59 14.57
N GLU A 385 -3.31 24.47 15.57
CA GLU A 385 -3.42 25.92 15.34
C GLU A 385 -2.11 26.48 14.76
N MET A 386 -0.97 26.15 15.39
CA MET A 386 0.39 26.38 14.91
C MET A 386 1.30 25.20 15.25
N TRP A 387 2.36 25.02 14.46
CA TRP A 387 3.39 24.02 14.65
C TRP A 387 4.63 24.61 15.32
N ASP A 388 5.08 23.98 16.41
CA ASP A 388 6.38 24.24 17.01
C ASP A 388 7.55 23.68 16.16
N VAL A 389 8.78 23.91 16.61
CA VAL A 389 10.01 23.47 15.90
C VAL A 389 10.12 21.94 15.80
N LYS A 390 9.50 21.18 16.71
CA LYS A 390 9.50 19.72 16.74
C LYS A 390 8.45 19.15 15.77
N GLN A 391 7.24 19.68 15.80
CA GLN A 391 6.18 19.39 14.82
C GLN A 391 6.66 19.70 13.40
N GLN A 392 7.29 20.87 13.17
CA GLN A 392 7.88 21.24 11.88
C GLN A 392 8.98 20.25 11.41
N LYS A 393 9.79 19.71 12.32
CA LYS A 393 10.77 18.64 12.01
C LYS A 393 10.08 17.31 11.66
N GLY A 394 8.96 16.97 12.30
CA GLY A 394 8.12 15.83 11.94
C GLY A 394 7.55 15.94 10.53
N VAL A 395 6.89 17.06 10.20
CA VAL A 395 6.36 17.34 8.85
C VAL A 395 7.47 17.26 7.80
N LEU A 396 8.66 17.82 8.08
CA LEU A 396 9.81 17.72 7.18
C LEU A 396 10.28 16.26 7.02
N HIS A 397 10.35 15.48 8.09
CA HIS A 397 10.75 14.07 8.01
C HIS A 397 9.82 13.26 7.09
N GLN A 398 8.51 13.39 7.29
CA GLN A 398 7.51 12.66 6.50
C GLN A 398 7.48 13.11 5.02
N ILE A 399 7.63 14.42 4.73
CA ILE A 399 7.82 14.88 3.33
C ILE A 399 9.13 14.38 2.71
N LEU A 400 10.19 14.16 3.50
CA LEU A 400 11.43 13.55 3.01
C LEU A 400 11.35 12.02 2.86
N LYS A 401 10.46 11.33 3.59
CA LYS A 401 10.07 9.92 3.33
C LYS A 401 9.46 9.81 1.93
N ILE A 402 8.49 10.66 1.60
CA ILE A 402 7.85 10.77 0.26
C ILE A 402 8.91 11.04 -0.83
N ARG A 403 9.79 12.03 -0.62
CA ARG A 403 10.91 12.31 -1.55
C ARG A 403 11.82 11.09 -1.79
N LYS A 404 12.12 10.32 -0.74
CA LYS A 404 13.03 9.17 -0.76
C LYS A 404 12.39 7.95 -1.44
N MET A 405 11.07 7.77 -1.29
CA MET A 405 10.30 6.67 -1.87
C MET A 405 10.05 6.88 -3.37
N LEU A 406 9.53 8.05 -3.77
CA LEU A 406 9.10 8.27 -5.16
C LEU A 406 10.21 8.05 -6.21
N ARG A 407 11.45 8.42 -5.88
CA ARG A 407 12.66 8.35 -6.75
C ARG A 407 12.37 8.63 -8.23
N LEU A 408 11.69 9.75 -8.50
CA LEU A 408 11.28 10.09 -9.86
C LEU A 408 12.51 10.23 -10.78
N ALA A 409 12.38 9.79 -12.04
CA ALA A 409 13.45 9.90 -13.02
C ALA A 409 13.49 11.31 -13.63
N PHE A 410 13.90 12.28 -12.81
CA PHE A 410 13.78 13.75 -12.98
C PHE A 410 14.11 14.31 -14.37
N GLU A 411 15.00 13.67 -15.12
CA GLU A 411 15.51 14.18 -16.41
C GLU A 411 14.91 13.48 -17.64
N THR A 412 14.02 12.49 -17.46
CA THR A 412 13.52 11.64 -18.57
C THR A 412 12.53 12.39 -19.47
N PRO A 413 12.78 12.56 -20.79
CA PRO A 413 11.91 13.33 -21.68
C PRO A 413 10.47 12.80 -21.84
N LYS A 414 10.19 11.56 -21.42
CA LYS A 414 8.86 10.93 -21.44
C LYS A 414 8.02 11.22 -20.18
N HIS A 415 8.50 12.09 -19.29
CA HIS A 415 7.90 12.38 -17.98
C HIS A 415 7.86 13.89 -17.68
N LEU A 416 7.88 14.74 -18.72
CA LEU A 416 7.91 16.20 -18.63
C LEU A 416 6.53 16.82 -18.41
N ASP A 417 5.50 16.10 -18.86
CA ASP A 417 4.07 16.36 -18.75
C ASP A 417 3.50 16.08 -17.35
N ARG A 418 4.37 15.90 -16.35
CA ARG A 418 4.00 15.42 -15.02
C ARG A 418 4.15 16.48 -13.94
N GLU A 419 3.12 16.52 -13.09
CA GLU A 419 3.05 17.39 -11.93
C GLU A 419 2.71 16.56 -10.70
N LEU A 420 3.48 16.70 -9.63
CA LEU A 420 3.15 16.12 -8.33
C LEU A 420 3.25 17.22 -7.29
N CYS A 421 2.15 17.51 -6.61
CA CYS A 421 2.11 18.36 -5.43
C CYS A 421 1.65 17.51 -4.25
N PHE A 422 2.46 17.47 -3.19
CA PHE A 422 2.06 16.96 -1.89
C PHE A 422 2.32 18.05 -0.86
N LYS A 423 1.25 18.59 -0.28
CA LYS A 423 1.28 19.73 0.64
C LYS A 423 0.74 19.33 2.00
N VAL A 424 1.36 19.84 3.06
CA VAL A 424 0.86 19.72 4.42
C VAL A 424 0.77 21.12 5.03
N CYS A 425 -0.33 21.44 5.68
CA CYS A 425 -0.57 22.72 6.34
C CYS A 425 -1.35 22.61 7.65
N ASN A 426 -1.38 23.71 8.40
CA ASN A 426 -2.18 23.88 9.63
C ASN A 426 -3.11 25.10 9.53
N LYS A 427 -3.95 25.31 10.56
CA LYS A 427 -4.99 26.37 10.55
C LYS A 427 -4.42 27.78 10.39
N SER A 428 -3.27 28.09 11.00
CA SER A 428 -2.55 29.37 10.83
C SER A 428 -1.84 29.54 9.47
N LYS A 429 -2.07 28.60 8.54
CA LYS A 429 -1.52 28.57 7.18
C LYS A 429 0.01 28.43 7.13
N GLN A 430 0.66 27.92 8.19
CA GLN A 430 2.01 27.38 8.02
C GLN A 430 1.90 26.18 7.08
N TYR A 431 2.86 26.01 6.18
CA TYR A 431 2.87 24.86 5.28
C TYR A 431 4.27 24.45 4.85
N LEU A 432 4.38 23.19 4.44
CA LEU A 432 5.49 22.64 3.68
C LEU A 432 4.88 21.84 2.51
N SER A 433 5.30 22.11 1.27
CA SER A 433 4.97 21.29 0.11
C SER A 433 6.23 20.74 -0.57
N ILE A 434 6.08 19.57 -1.17
CA ILE A 434 7.00 19.01 -2.14
C ILE A 434 6.33 19.01 -3.50
N GLU A 435 6.99 19.63 -4.46
CA GLU A 435 6.45 19.87 -5.79
C GLU A 435 7.44 19.39 -6.85
N PHE A 436 7.00 18.45 -7.70
CA PHE A 436 7.69 18.04 -8.92
C PHE A 436 6.98 18.68 -10.11
N LYS A 437 7.72 19.48 -10.88
CA LYS A 437 7.26 20.13 -12.11
C LYS A 437 8.45 20.55 -12.98
N ASP A 438 8.30 20.52 -14.30
CA ASP A 438 9.28 21.03 -15.27
C ASP A 438 10.71 20.49 -15.01
N LYS A 439 10.83 19.17 -14.79
CA LYS A 439 12.04 18.40 -14.37
C LYS A 439 12.55 18.65 -12.95
N ASN A 440 12.13 19.71 -12.28
CA ASN A 440 12.64 20.08 -10.96
C ASN A 440 11.79 19.46 -9.84
N LEU A 441 12.46 19.10 -8.74
CA LEU A 441 11.82 18.73 -7.48
C LEU A 441 12.18 19.79 -6.43
N GLN A 442 11.20 20.59 -6.05
CA GLN A 442 11.37 21.74 -5.16
C GLN A 442 10.65 21.52 -3.83
N LEU A 443 11.13 22.20 -2.79
CA LEU A 443 10.45 22.31 -1.50
C LEU A 443 10.05 23.77 -1.30
N PHE A 444 8.77 24.01 -1.02
CA PHE A 444 8.24 25.33 -0.67
C PHE A 444 7.71 25.32 0.75
N HIS A 445 7.96 26.37 1.52
CA HIS A 445 7.46 26.50 2.88
C HIS A 445 6.95 27.91 3.18
N HIS A 446 6.07 28.01 4.17
CA HIS A 446 5.60 29.29 4.69
C HIS A 446 5.55 29.23 6.22
N LYS A 447 6.12 30.25 6.89
CA LYS A 447 6.23 30.35 8.36
C LYS A 447 6.86 29.09 9.01
N PHE A 448 8.01 28.65 8.49
CA PHE A 448 8.86 27.61 9.10
C PHE A 448 10.13 28.24 9.70
N SER A 449 10.63 27.70 10.81
CA SER A 449 11.93 28.04 11.40
C SER A 449 13.08 27.48 10.57
N VAL A 450 13.41 28.14 9.45
CA VAL A 450 14.31 27.59 8.41
C VAL A 450 15.67 27.14 8.98
N GLU A 451 16.26 27.93 9.88
CA GLU A 451 17.58 27.61 10.44
C GLU A 451 17.54 26.42 11.42
N GLU A 452 16.52 26.36 12.28
CA GLU A 452 16.38 25.34 13.33
C GLU A 452 15.89 24.00 12.78
N VAL A 453 15.09 24.03 11.71
CA VAL A 453 14.44 22.85 11.10
C VAL A 453 15.29 22.27 9.97
N PHE A 454 15.84 23.11 9.08
CA PHE A 454 16.67 22.65 7.94
C PHE A 454 18.18 22.73 8.19
N GLY A 455 18.63 23.23 9.35
CA GLY A 455 20.05 23.34 9.71
C GLY A 455 20.81 22.02 9.63
N SER A 456 20.17 20.91 9.99
CA SER A 456 20.72 19.55 9.89
C SER A 456 20.80 19.00 8.46
N VAL A 457 20.07 19.59 7.50
CA VAL A 457 19.91 19.05 6.14
C VAL A 457 20.53 19.96 5.07
N LEU A 458 21.83 20.22 5.23
CA LEU A 458 22.67 21.08 4.38
C LEU A 458 22.48 20.96 2.84
N LYS A 459 22.08 19.79 2.32
CA LYS A 459 21.77 19.62 0.88
C LYS A 459 20.44 20.24 0.45
N LEU A 460 19.45 20.36 1.35
CA LEU A 460 18.13 20.94 1.03
C LEU A 460 18.16 22.46 0.99
N LYS A 461 19.04 23.14 1.75
CA LYS A 461 19.18 24.61 1.69
C LYS A 461 19.52 25.17 0.29
N LYS A 462 19.90 24.31 -0.67
CA LYS A 462 20.12 24.66 -2.09
C LYS A 462 18.94 24.33 -3.03
N GLN A 463 17.82 23.84 -2.50
CA GLN A 463 16.66 23.34 -3.25
C GLN A 463 15.32 23.81 -2.67
N ILE A 464 15.38 24.77 -1.75
CA ILE A 464 14.23 25.47 -1.17
C ILE A 464 14.13 26.81 -1.89
N GLU A 465 12.95 27.12 -2.43
CA GLU A 465 12.65 28.45 -2.96
C GLU A 465 11.74 29.17 -1.97
N GLU A 466 12.26 30.21 -1.32
CA GLU A 466 11.45 31.13 -0.54
C GLU A 466 10.65 32.04 -1.48
N LYS A 467 9.46 31.60 -1.88
CA LYS A 467 8.48 32.42 -2.59
C LYS A 467 7.58 33.13 -1.57
N PRO A 468 7.73 34.46 -1.34
CA PRO A 468 6.71 35.22 -0.62
C PRO A 468 5.41 35.19 -1.43
N LEU A 469 4.29 34.99 -0.76
CA LEU A 469 2.97 35.05 -1.39
C LEU A 469 2.60 36.51 -1.67
N SER A 470 2.23 36.76 -2.93
CA SER A 470 1.47 37.92 -3.40
C SER A 470 -0.03 37.71 -3.19
#